data_AF-A0A965PEH9-F1
#
_entry.id   AF-A0A965PEH9-F1
#
_cell.length_a   1.000
_cell.length_b   1.000
_cell.length_c   1.000
_cell.angle_alpha   90.00
_cell.angle_beta   90.00
_cell.angle_gamma   90.00
#
_symmetry.space_group_name_H-M   'P 1'
#
loop_
_entity.id
_entity.type
_entity.pdbx_description
1 polymer ?
#
loop_
_entity_poly.entity_id
_entity_poly.type
_entity_poly.pdbx_seq_one_letter_code
_entity_poly.pdbx_strand_id
1 'polypeptide(L)'
;MAYDKQKVYQSAQDAILKNNLITIKEVVAFIAPATSTFYELFPADSEEMEALKRLLEINKIQEKVKLRNRFMESDTPALALAAFKLLCDDDERKALSMSQTEVVVNQIPKILIPGEPTDN
;
A
#
# COMPACT_ATOMS: atom_id res chain seq x y z
N MET A 1 2.18 -32.23 -12.19
CA MET A 1 1.77 -31.62 -13.47
C MET A 1 2.79 -30.55 -13.79
N ALA A 2 3.59 -30.73 -14.84
CA ALA A 2 4.59 -29.74 -15.24
C ALA A 2 3.85 -28.55 -15.87
N TYR A 3 3.63 -27.50 -15.09
CA TYR A 3 3.10 -26.26 -15.64
C TYR A 3 4.17 -25.64 -16.55
N ASP A 4 3.78 -25.32 -17.78
CA ASP A 4 4.64 -24.54 -18.69
C ASP A 4 4.85 -23.15 -18.08
N LYS A 5 6.03 -22.92 -17.48
CA LYS A 5 6.41 -21.64 -16.84
C LYS A 5 6.12 -20.44 -17.75
N GLN A 6 6.40 -20.57 -19.04
CA GLN A 6 6.15 -19.51 -20.03
C GLN A 6 4.66 -19.21 -20.22
N LYS A 7 3.79 -20.22 -20.28
CA LYS A 7 2.34 -20.02 -20.42
C LYS A 7 1.74 -19.36 -19.18
N VAL A 8 2.19 -19.76 -17.99
CA VAL A 8 1.74 -19.14 -16.73
C VAL A 8 2.21 -17.69 -16.66
N TYR A 9 3.45 -17.40 -17.06
CA TYR A 9 3.98 -16.04 -17.09
C TYR A 9 3.21 -15.13 -18.04
N GLN A 10 2.94 -15.59 -19.26
CA GLN A 10 2.19 -14.81 -20.24
C GLN A 10 0.73 -14.59 -19.80
N SER A 11 0.10 -15.62 -19.21
CA SER A 11 -1.24 -15.49 -18.64
C SER A 11 -1.27 -14.49 -17.47
N ALA A 12 -0.22 -14.45 -16.65
CA ALA A 12 -0.08 -13.49 -15.56
C ALA A 12 0.03 -12.04 -16.11
N GLN A 13 0.86 -11.81 -17.12
CA GLN A 13 1.00 -10.50 -17.76
C GLN A 13 -0.33 -10.03 -18.37
N ASP A 14 -1.01 -10.91 -19.11
CA ASP A 14 -2.32 -10.60 -19.72
C ASP A 14 -3.38 -10.29 -18.67
N ALA A 15 -3.42 -11.05 -17.56
CA ALA A 15 -4.34 -10.82 -16.46
C ALA A 15 -4.09 -9.45 -15.79
N ILE A 16 -2.82 -9.09 -15.57
CA ILE A 16 -2.41 -7.80 -14.99
C ILE A 16 -2.86 -6.64 -15.87
N LEU A 17 -2.63 -6.73 -17.19
CA LEU A 17 -2.97 -5.66 -18.12
C LEU A 17 -4.48 -5.52 -18.35
N LYS A 18 -5.21 -6.63 -18.48
CA LYS A 18 -6.65 -6.61 -18.77
C LYS A 18 -7.50 -6.20 -17.56
N ASN A 19 -7.13 -6.65 -16.38
CA ASN A 19 -7.92 -6.41 -15.16
C ASN A 19 -7.34 -5.33 -14.25
N ASN A 20 -6.25 -4.66 -14.68
CA ASN A 20 -5.56 -3.62 -13.92
C ASN A 20 -5.22 -4.07 -12.48
N LEU A 21 -4.71 -5.31 -12.35
CA LEU A 21 -4.42 -5.91 -11.05
C LEU A 21 -3.32 -5.11 -10.32
N ILE A 22 -3.41 -5.05 -9.00
CA ILE A 22 -2.54 -4.22 -8.16
C ILE A 22 -1.65 -5.08 -7.26
N THR A 23 -2.08 -6.30 -6.95
CA THR A 23 -1.34 -7.19 -6.04
C THR A 23 -1.11 -8.57 -6.65
N ILE A 24 0.02 -9.20 -6.28
CA ILE A 24 0.37 -10.56 -6.72
C ILE A 24 -0.67 -11.58 -6.27
N LYS A 25 -1.32 -11.37 -5.12
CA LYS A 25 -2.38 -12.27 -4.63
C LYS A 25 -3.56 -12.33 -5.60
N GLU A 26 -3.94 -11.19 -6.18
CA GLU A 26 -5.00 -11.13 -7.19
C GLU A 26 -4.56 -11.81 -8.49
N VAL A 27 -3.29 -11.61 -8.87
CA VAL A 27 -2.71 -12.29 -10.03
C VAL A 27 -2.80 -13.81 -9.86
N VAL A 28 -2.38 -14.35 -8.71
CA VAL A 28 -2.48 -15.78 -8.43
C VAL A 28 -3.93 -16.28 -8.45
N ALA A 29 -4.87 -15.51 -7.89
CA ALA A 29 -6.29 -15.86 -7.90
C ALA A 29 -6.86 -15.96 -9.33
N PHE A 30 -6.30 -15.21 -10.30
CA PHE A 30 -6.73 -15.21 -11.69
C PHE A 30 -6.17 -16.36 -12.54
N ILE A 31 -4.94 -16.81 -12.30
CA ILE A 31 -4.25 -17.76 -13.21
C ILE A 31 -4.53 -19.24 -12.84
N ALA A 32 -5.18 -19.49 -11.69
CA ALA A 32 -5.58 -20.79 -11.14
C ALA A 32 -4.53 -21.72 -10.45
N PRO A 33 -3.19 -21.54 -10.49
CA PRO A 33 -2.32 -22.36 -9.66
C PRO A 33 -2.47 -21.97 -8.18
N ALA A 34 -2.24 -22.93 -7.29
CA ALA A 34 -2.13 -22.64 -5.87
C ALA A 34 -1.01 -21.62 -5.61
N THR A 35 -1.15 -20.82 -4.55
CA THR A 35 -0.18 -19.78 -4.17
C THR A 35 1.21 -20.34 -3.98
N SER A 36 1.35 -21.52 -3.37
CA SER A 36 2.63 -22.23 -3.22
C SER A 36 3.29 -22.51 -4.57
N THR A 37 2.55 -23.11 -5.50
CA THR A 37 3.04 -23.46 -6.84
C THR A 37 3.48 -22.22 -7.63
N PHE A 38 2.81 -21.08 -7.45
CA PHE A 38 3.22 -19.84 -8.12
C PHE A 38 4.59 -19.34 -7.64
N TYR A 39 4.84 -19.31 -6.32
CA TYR A 39 6.13 -18.88 -5.78
C TYR A 39 7.25 -19.90 -6.01
N GLU A 40 6.91 -21.19 -6.16
CA GLU A 40 7.86 -22.23 -6.60
C GLU A 40 8.27 -22.03 -8.07
N LEU A 41 7.32 -21.66 -8.94
CA LEU A 41 7.60 -21.39 -10.36
C LEU A 41 8.33 -20.05 -10.56
N PHE A 42 7.99 -19.04 -9.76
CA PHE A 42 8.54 -17.68 -9.83
C PHE A 42 9.14 -17.29 -8.47
N PRO A 43 10.39 -17.69 -8.19
CA PRO A 43 11.06 -17.30 -6.96
C PRO A 43 11.22 -15.78 -6.87
N ALA A 44 11.31 -15.26 -5.65
CA ALA A 44 11.28 -13.82 -5.39
C ALA A 44 12.37 -13.01 -6.12
N ASP A 45 13.51 -13.65 -6.37
CA ASP A 45 14.71 -13.09 -7.00
C ASP A 45 14.77 -13.34 -8.53
N SER A 46 13.71 -13.90 -9.11
CA SER A 46 13.66 -14.15 -10.56
C SER A 46 13.36 -12.87 -11.34
N GLU A 47 13.96 -12.72 -12.53
CA GLU A 47 13.71 -11.59 -13.42
C GLU A 47 12.22 -11.48 -13.80
N GLU A 48 11.55 -12.62 -13.96
CA GLU A 48 10.12 -12.67 -14.28
C GLU A 48 9.27 -12.09 -13.15
N MET A 49 9.60 -12.43 -11.90
CA MET A 49 8.89 -11.94 -10.72
C MET A 49 9.09 -10.43 -10.55
N GLU A 50 10.30 -9.95 -10.79
CA GLU A 50 10.64 -8.52 -10.80
C GLU A 50 9.87 -7.76 -11.89
N ALA A 51 9.78 -8.32 -13.10
CA ALA A 51 8.99 -7.74 -14.19
C ALA A 51 7.49 -7.65 -13.85
N LEU A 52 6.92 -8.70 -13.25
CA LEU A 52 5.52 -8.69 -12.80
C LEU A 52 5.30 -7.64 -11.70
N LYS A 53 6.20 -7.53 -10.72
CA LYS A 53 6.13 -6.49 -9.66
C LYS A 53 6.16 -5.09 -10.27
N ARG A 54 7.01 -4.83 -11.28
CA ARG A 54 7.05 -3.54 -11.98
C ARG A 54 5.73 -3.23 -12.69
N LEU A 55 5.14 -4.20 -13.38
CA LEU A 55 3.84 -4.02 -14.03
C LEU A 55 2.73 -3.68 -13.01
N LEU A 56 2.70 -4.38 -11.88
CA LEU A 56 1.76 -4.09 -10.80
C LEU A 56 1.96 -2.69 -10.21
N GLU A 57 3.21 -2.24 -10.04
CA GLU A 57 3.49 -0.91 -9.52
C GLU A 57 3.11 0.19 -10.53
N ILE A 58 3.31 -0.04 -11.83
CA ILE A 58 2.84 0.87 -12.90
C ILE A 58 1.32 1.00 -12.84
N ASN A 59 0.58 -0.11 -12.79
CA ASN A 59 -0.88 -0.11 -12.67
C ASN A 59 -1.33 0.67 -11.43
N LYS A 60 -0.67 0.44 -10.29
CA LYS A 60 -0.95 1.13 -9.03
C LYS A 60 -0.72 2.63 -9.12
N ILE A 61 0.37 3.07 -9.75
CA ILE A 61 0.66 4.49 -9.96
C ILE A 61 -0.38 5.11 -10.89
N GLN A 62 -0.71 4.43 -12.00
CA GLN A 62 -1.72 4.92 -12.94
C GLN A 62 -3.09 5.08 -12.27
N GLU A 63 -3.50 4.12 -11.44
CA GLU A 63 -4.79 4.20 -10.73
C GLU A 63 -4.80 5.32 -9.70
N LYS A 64 -3.69 5.54 -8.98
CA LYS A 64 -3.55 6.71 -8.09
C LYS A 64 -3.66 8.03 -8.85
N VAL A 65 -3.04 8.14 -10.03
CA VAL A 65 -3.13 9.35 -10.86
C VAL A 65 -4.57 9.56 -11.35
N LYS A 66 -5.24 8.52 -11.85
CA LYS A 66 -6.66 8.59 -12.24
C LYS A 66 -7.55 9.03 -11.08
N LEU A 67 -7.34 8.47 -9.90
CA LEU A 67 -8.11 8.83 -8.71
C LEU A 67 -7.88 10.29 -8.31
N ARG A 68 -6.63 10.76 -8.36
CA ARG A 68 -6.27 12.16 -8.09
C ARG A 68 -6.95 13.10 -9.08
N ASN A 69 -6.93 12.79 -10.37
CA ASN A 69 -7.60 13.60 -11.39
C ASN A 69 -9.11 13.63 -11.15
N ARG A 70 -9.72 12.48 -10.83
CA ARG A 70 -11.14 12.39 -10.49
C ARG A 70 -11.50 13.25 -9.27
N PHE A 71 -10.64 13.32 -8.26
CA PHE A 71 -10.89 14.15 -7.09
C PHE A 71 -10.76 15.65 -7.39
N MET A 72 -9.88 16.02 -8.34
CA MET A 72 -9.73 17.41 -8.79
C MET A 72 -10.88 17.87 -9.69
N GLU A 73 -11.41 16.98 -10.53
CA GLU A 73 -12.51 17.28 -11.45
C GLU A 73 -13.88 17.25 -10.79
N SER A 74 -14.02 16.60 -9.62
CA SER A 74 -15.31 16.43 -8.97
C SER A 74 -15.81 17.70 -8.26
N ASP A 75 -17.07 18.05 -8.49
CA ASP A 75 -17.77 19.18 -7.81
C ASP A 75 -18.15 18.89 -6.35
N THR A 76 -17.87 17.70 -5.84
CA THR A 76 -18.21 17.36 -4.46
C THR A 76 -17.15 17.93 -3.50
N PRO A 77 -17.53 18.75 -2.50
CA PRO A 77 -16.58 19.39 -1.59
C PRO A 77 -15.76 18.38 -0.77
N ALA A 78 -16.32 17.20 -0.50
CA ALA A 78 -15.61 16.12 0.18
C ALA A 78 -14.43 15.57 -0.63
N LEU A 79 -14.59 15.38 -1.95
CA LEU A 79 -13.51 14.90 -2.82
C LEU A 79 -12.47 15.99 -3.08
N ALA A 80 -12.88 17.25 -3.26
CA ALA A 80 -11.94 18.37 -3.36
C ALA A 80 -11.09 18.50 -2.08
N LEU A 81 -11.70 18.36 -0.90
CA LEU A 81 -10.98 18.33 0.38
C LEU A 81 -10.02 17.13 0.48
N ALA A 82 -10.42 15.95 -0.01
CA ALA A 82 -9.55 14.78 -0.06
C ALA A 82 -8.36 14.99 -1.02
N ALA A 83 -8.58 15.61 -2.18
CA ALA A 83 -7.52 16.00 -3.12
C ALA A 83 -6.52 16.95 -2.46
N PHE A 84 -7.04 17.98 -1.79
CA PHE A 84 -6.22 18.99 -1.12
C PHE A 84 -5.39 18.35 0.00
N LYS A 85 -5.98 17.48 0.82
CA LYS A 85 -5.26 16.72 1.87
C LYS A 85 -4.11 15.85 1.34
N LEU A 86 -4.18 15.39 0.08
CA LEU A 86 -3.11 14.61 -0.55
C LEU A 86 -1.95 15.49 -1.09
N LEU A 87 -2.22 16.77 -1.33
CA LEU A 87 -1.24 17.73 -1.86
C LEU A 87 -0.60 18.60 -0.77
N CYS A 88 -1.32 18.82 0.31
CA CYS A 88 -0.91 19.68 1.41
C CYS A 88 0.26 19.14 2.22
N ASP A 89 1.06 20.09 2.70
CA ASP A 89 2.07 19.84 3.72
C ASP A 89 1.43 19.54 5.08
N ASP A 90 2.22 18.98 6.01
CA ASP A 90 1.74 18.56 7.33
C ASP A 90 1.08 19.70 8.12
N ASP A 91 1.52 20.94 7.95
CA ASP A 91 0.99 22.10 8.67
C ASP A 91 -0.35 22.59 8.09
N GLU A 92 -0.51 22.57 6.76
CA GLU A 92 -1.78 22.86 6.10
C GLU A 92 -2.82 21.76 6.40
N ARG A 93 -2.39 20.50 6.42
CA ARG A 93 -3.24 19.36 6.80
C ARG A 93 -3.78 19.49 8.23
N LYS A 94 -2.96 19.99 9.16
CA LYS A 94 -3.37 20.26 10.56
C LYS A 94 -4.40 21.39 10.65
N ALA A 95 -4.27 22.44 9.86
CA ALA A 95 -5.24 23.55 9.83
C ALA A 95 -6.62 23.13 9.29
N LEU A 96 -6.66 22.10 8.45
CA LEU A 96 -7.89 21.56 7.85
C LEU A 96 -8.58 20.45 8.67
N SER A 97 -7.94 19.92 9.70
CA SER A 97 -8.53 18.86 10.53
C SER A 97 -9.34 19.47 11.68
N MET A 98 -10.65 19.21 11.71
CA MET A 98 -11.57 19.67 12.78
C MET A 98 -11.29 19.01 14.14
N SER A 99 -10.65 17.84 14.18
CA SER A 99 -10.32 17.11 15.41
C SER A 99 -8.81 16.91 15.52
N GLN A 100 -8.16 17.75 16.32
CA GLN A 100 -6.79 17.52 16.76
C GLN A 100 -6.83 16.69 18.05
N THR A 101 -6.28 15.49 18.03
CA THR A 101 -5.87 14.79 19.26
C THR A 101 -4.35 14.83 19.26
N GLU A 102 -3.77 15.84 19.90
CA GLU A 102 -2.35 15.85 20.19
C GLU A 102 -2.09 14.81 21.28
N VAL A 103 -1.54 13.66 20.89
CA VAL A 103 -1.01 12.70 21.87
C VAL A 103 0.33 13.25 22.34
N VAL A 104 0.29 14.11 23.36
CA VAL A 104 1.48 14.46 24.11
C VAL A 104 1.90 13.20 24.87
N VAL A 105 3.00 12.57 24.46
CA VAL A 105 3.64 11.50 25.25
C VAL A 105 4.24 12.18 26.47
N ASN A 106 3.40 12.40 27.49
CA ASN A 106 3.88 12.78 28.80
C ASN A 106 4.80 11.65 29.28
N GLN A 107 6.04 12.02 29.54
CA GLN A 107 7.10 11.17 30.05
C GLN A 107 6.53 10.28 31.16
N ILE A 108 6.79 8.98 31.04
CA ILE A 108 6.37 7.92 31.96
C ILE A 108 6.54 8.45 33.40
N PRO A 109 5.50 8.42 34.27
CA PRO A 109 5.68 8.82 35.65
C PRO A 109 6.78 7.95 36.25
N LYS A 110 7.85 8.59 36.75
CA LYS A 110 8.90 7.91 37.51
C LYS A 110 8.20 7.05 38.56
N ILE A 111 8.25 5.74 38.38
CA ILE A 111 7.75 4.78 39.35
C ILE A 111 8.67 4.97 40.57
N LEU A 112 8.13 5.55 41.65
CA LEU A 112 8.83 5.64 42.92
C LEU A 112 9.00 4.21 43.41
N ILE A 113 10.20 3.66 43.29
CA ILE A 113 10.54 2.35 43.86
C ILE A 113 10.54 2.55 45.38
N PRO A 114 9.68 1.86 46.15
CA PRO A 114 9.63 2.03 47.60
C PRO A 114 10.87 1.36 48.19
N GLY A 115 11.89 2.14 48.56
CA GLY A 115 13.05 1.59 49.26
C GLY A 115 14.37 2.36 49.21
N GLU A 116 14.42 3.62 48.78
CA GLU A 116 15.64 4.41 48.98
C GLU A 116 15.63 5.06 50.38
N PRO A 117 16.69 4.85 51.20
CA PRO A 117 16.80 5.51 52.48
C PRO A 117 17.00 7.00 52.24
N THR A 118 16.11 7.82 52.78
CA THR A 118 16.37 9.25 52.97
C THR A 118 17.49 9.39 53.99
N ASP A 119 18.73 9.57 53.53
CA ASP A 119 19.83 10.03 54.38
C ASP A 119 19.63 11.53 54.69
N ASN A 120 19.39 11.79 55.98
CA ASN A 120 19.45 13.05 56.76
C ASN A 120 18.90 14.35 56.14
#